data_AF-A0A7K6NV27-F1
#
_entry.id   AF-A0A7K6NV27-F1
#
_cell.length_a   1.000
_cell.length_b   1.000
_cell.length_c   1.000
_cell.angle_alpha   90.00
_cell.angle_beta   90.00
_cell.angle_gamma   90.00
#
_symmetry.space_group_name_H-M   'P 1'
#
loop_
_entity.id
_entity.type
_entity.pdbx_description
1 polymer ?
#
loop_
_entity_poly.entity_id
_entity_poly.type
_entity_poly.pdbx_seq_one_letter_code
_entity_poly.pdbx_strand_id
1 'polypeptide(L)'
;GYQPCDPSTVRDRVAQLELGYRELVALAGRRRSRLEESRRFWKFFWDAGEEEAWMGEQERLLSSEDVGRDLTSSLRLLSQHVAFRGELSARAGPLEEALARGRALVAQGRSGTMGPEVARRVEEVEGRWKALVELAAQRERRLKEAVGFFQLQAEATDVERWLEDTSRLATSPELGHDEYSTRSLARQHREVQEEVRNHQPTIDALQEQARALPPALATRPEVAQRLPELERRYRELVARAEGRSQELEDALVFYTMRSEADACGLWVGEKEQWLHAMEVPAKLEDLEVVQQRFETLEPEMNTLASRVAAVNRVAQQLLATERGNQESIRATCQQLNTRWDRFRALADQKKEALTSALNIQNFHLECNETTSWMKEKTKVIESTQGLGNDLAGVMALQRKLSGMERDLEAIQGKVRDLRAEGEKLVAEHPEEKTTLSSRLTAIEGVWEELRGSLRRREESLGEASKLQGFLRDLAAFQAWLSRTQREVASEDVPATLAEAERSLSQHESMRKEIAHYGDDYRATRAVGHQVTRGQTDAQHVFLQQRLEALDTGWEELGRMWENRHHLLSQAFAFQLFLRDAKQVEGV
;
A
#
# COMPACT_ATOMS: atom_id res chain seq x y z
N GLY A 1 37.72 -77.65 138.27
CA GLY A 1 36.47 -76.89 138.17
C GLY A 1 36.69 -75.73 137.23
N TYR A 2 35.83 -75.58 136.22
CA TYR A 2 35.81 -74.39 135.37
C TYR A 2 35.29 -73.20 136.19
N GLN A 3 36.03 -72.09 136.24
CA GLN A 3 35.54 -70.85 136.85
C GLN A 3 34.88 -69.98 135.76
N PRO A 4 33.62 -69.53 135.94
CA PRO A 4 33.01 -68.58 135.02
C PRO A 4 33.79 -67.25 135.04
N CYS A 5 34.09 -66.72 133.87
CA CYS A 5 34.66 -65.38 133.72
C CYS A 5 33.62 -64.33 134.17
N ASP A 6 34.06 -63.30 134.92
CA ASP A 6 33.19 -62.21 135.38
C ASP A 6 32.56 -61.47 134.17
N PRO A 7 31.22 -61.38 134.08
CA PRO A 7 30.51 -60.67 133.00
C PRO A 7 30.93 -59.20 132.81
N SER A 8 31.53 -58.56 133.82
CA SER A 8 32.10 -57.21 133.72
C SER A 8 33.36 -57.20 132.83
N THR A 9 34.24 -58.19 133.01
CA THR A 9 35.51 -58.32 132.28
C THR A 9 35.27 -58.65 130.81
N VAL A 10 34.24 -59.47 130.51
CA VAL A 10 33.81 -59.75 129.13
C VAL A 10 33.25 -58.49 128.47
N ARG A 11 32.44 -57.69 129.17
CA ARG A 11 31.89 -56.42 128.64
C ARG A 11 32.96 -55.38 128.35
N ASP A 12 33.94 -55.22 129.25
CA ASP A 12 35.06 -54.28 129.03
C ASP A 12 35.95 -54.72 127.85
N ARG A 13 36.20 -56.02 127.71
CA ARG A 13 36.96 -56.58 126.58
C ARG A 13 36.21 -56.37 125.26
N VAL A 14 34.89 -56.58 125.25
CA VAL A 14 34.03 -56.33 124.07
C VAL A 14 34.00 -54.84 123.75
N ALA A 15 33.87 -53.95 124.72
CA ALA A 15 33.90 -52.50 124.50
C ALA A 15 35.25 -52.00 123.95
N GLN A 16 36.37 -52.55 124.44
CA GLN A 16 37.70 -52.27 123.89
C GLN A 16 37.85 -52.80 122.45
N LEU A 17 37.33 -54.00 122.15
CA LEU A 17 37.31 -54.54 120.79
C LEU A 17 36.43 -53.71 119.86
N GLU A 18 35.26 -53.24 120.32
CA GLU A 18 34.37 -52.35 119.55
C GLU A 18 35.02 -51.00 119.27
N LEU A 19 35.73 -50.41 120.25
CA LEU A 19 36.48 -49.17 120.06
C LEU A 19 37.62 -49.37 119.05
N GLY A 20 38.43 -50.41 119.21
CA GLY A 20 39.51 -50.74 118.27
C GLY A 20 38.99 -51.05 116.86
N TYR A 21 37.83 -51.70 116.73
CA TYR A 21 37.18 -51.92 115.45
C TYR A 21 36.70 -50.61 114.81
N ARG A 22 36.09 -49.69 115.57
CA ARG A 22 35.68 -48.36 115.08
C ARG A 22 36.88 -47.53 114.63
N GLU A 23 37.98 -47.54 115.38
CA GLU A 23 39.22 -46.87 115.00
C GLU A 23 39.83 -47.47 113.73
N LEU A 24 39.86 -48.80 113.62
CA LEU A 24 40.32 -49.48 112.41
C LEU A 24 39.45 -49.14 111.19
N VAL A 25 38.12 -49.12 111.33
CA VAL A 25 37.19 -48.70 110.26
C VAL A 25 37.41 -47.23 109.88
N ALA A 26 37.63 -46.34 110.85
CA ALA A 26 37.94 -44.94 110.59
C ALA A 26 39.29 -44.76 109.86
N LEU A 27 40.33 -45.50 110.26
CA LEU A 27 41.64 -45.49 109.62
C LEU A 27 41.58 -46.10 108.21
N ALA A 28 40.85 -47.21 108.02
CA ALA A 28 40.62 -47.82 106.72
C ALA A 28 39.83 -46.89 105.79
N GLY A 29 38.81 -46.20 106.32
CA GLY A 29 38.05 -45.17 105.59
C GLY A 29 38.93 -43.98 105.16
N ARG A 30 39.79 -43.49 106.05
CA ARG A 30 40.78 -42.44 105.74
C ARG A 30 41.79 -42.90 104.69
N ARG A 31 42.30 -44.13 104.79
CA ARG A 31 43.23 -44.70 103.81
C ARG A 31 42.57 -44.89 102.45
N ARG A 32 41.34 -45.40 102.41
CA ARG A 32 40.55 -45.53 101.17
C ARG A 32 40.34 -44.18 100.51
N SER A 33 39.93 -43.16 101.27
CA SER A 33 39.75 -41.79 100.76
C SER A 33 41.03 -41.23 100.14
N ARG A 34 42.18 -41.37 100.81
CA ARG A 34 43.50 -40.94 100.27
C ARG A 34 43.91 -41.71 99.01
N LEU A 35 43.62 -43.01 98.95
CA LEU A 35 43.91 -43.82 97.75
C LEU A 35 42.99 -43.45 96.58
N GLU A 36 41.71 -43.17 96.85
CA GLU A 36 40.78 -42.70 95.84
C GLU A 36 41.16 -41.31 95.31
N GLU A 37 41.61 -40.41 96.18
CA GLU A 37 42.14 -39.09 95.82
C GLU A 37 43.41 -39.22 94.95
N SER A 38 44.37 -40.06 95.37
CA SER A 38 45.58 -40.35 94.59
C SER A 38 45.27 -40.99 93.23
N ARG A 39 44.33 -41.95 93.18
CA ARG A 39 43.88 -42.56 91.92
C ARG A 39 43.25 -41.53 90.98
N ARG A 40 42.39 -40.64 91.49
CA ARG A 40 41.77 -39.58 90.69
C ARG A 40 42.81 -38.57 90.20
N PHE A 41 43.77 -38.20 91.04
CA PHE A 41 44.90 -37.34 90.67
C PHE A 41 45.71 -37.95 89.52
N TRP A 42 46.23 -39.17 89.68
CA TRP A 42 47.03 -39.80 88.62
C TRP A 42 46.23 -40.08 87.36
N LYS A 43 44.93 -40.40 87.48
CA LYS A 43 44.04 -40.51 86.32
C LYS A 43 43.93 -39.19 85.56
N PHE A 44 43.74 -38.07 86.25
CA PHE A 44 43.74 -36.76 85.60
C PHE A 44 45.07 -36.47 84.92
N PHE A 45 46.20 -36.67 85.59
CA PHE A 45 47.52 -36.41 85.01
C PHE A 45 47.83 -37.27 83.79
N TRP A 46 47.41 -38.55 83.82
CA TRP A 46 47.53 -39.45 82.69
C TRP A 46 46.67 -38.97 81.52
N ASP A 47 45.37 -38.80 81.73
CA ASP A 47 44.42 -38.38 80.69
C ASP A 47 44.85 -37.02 80.08
N ALA A 48 45.27 -36.06 80.92
CA ALA A 48 45.77 -34.76 80.49
C ALA A 48 47.14 -34.83 79.77
N GLY A 49 47.99 -35.79 80.13
CA GLY A 49 49.27 -36.03 79.47
C GLY A 49 49.12 -36.63 78.08
N GLU A 50 48.16 -37.56 77.89
CA GLU A 50 47.88 -38.12 76.57
C GLU A 50 47.30 -37.07 75.61
N GLU A 51 46.39 -36.23 76.09
CA GLU A 51 45.88 -35.12 75.28
C GLU A 51 46.96 -34.10 74.96
N GLU A 52 47.84 -33.75 75.91
CA GLU A 52 48.96 -32.82 75.65
C GLU A 52 49.96 -33.37 74.63
N ALA A 53 50.30 -34.66 74.71
CA ALA A 53 51.20 -35.30 73.75
C ALA A 53 50.61 -35.30 72.34
N TRP A 54 49.30 -35.59 72.23
CA TRP A 54 48.61 -35.50 70.95
C TRP A 54 48.56 -34.06 70.42
N MET A 55 48.21 -33.09 71.27
CA MET A 55 48.19 -31.67 70.89
C MET A 55 49.55 -31.19 70.38
N GLY A 56 50.65 -31.56 71.04
CA GLY A 56 52.01 -31.18 70.61
C GLY A 56 52.38 -31.72 69.24
N GLU A 57 51.95 -32.94 68.89
CA GLU A 57 52.16 -33.48 67.54
C GLU A 57 51.32 -32.74 66.50
N GLN A 58 50.08 -32.39 66.82
CA GLN A 58 49.21 -31.64 65.91
C GLN A 58 49.66 -30.19 65.72
N GLU A 59 50.14 -29.53 66.77
CA GLU A 59 50.73 -28.18 66.70
C GLU A 59 51.87 -28.14 65.68
N ARG A 60 52.73 -29.18 65.66
CA ARG A 60 53.83 -29.29 64.70
C ARG A 60 53.33 -29.41 63.26
N LEU A 61 52.29 -30.21 63.02
CA LEU A 61 51.70 -30.39 61.69
C LEU A 61 50.97 -29.13 61.21
N LEU A 62 50.22 -28.46 62.09
CA LEU A 62 49.45 -27.26 61.75
C LEU A 62 50.35 -26.05 61.47
N SER A 63 51.52 -26.01 62.10
CA SER A 63 52.53 -24.96 61.93
C SER A 63 53.17 -24.92 60.54
N SER A 64 52.94 -25.94 59.70
CA SER A 64 53.39 -25.92 58.30
C SER A 64 52.81 -24.69 57.55
N GLU A 65 53.63 -24.01 56.76
CA GLU A 65 53.21 -22.90 55.89
C GLU A 65 52.77 -23.36 54.49
N ASP A 66 52.88 -24.67 54.21
CA ASP A 66 52.48 -25.22 52.92
C ASP A 66 50.96 -25.14 52.72
N VAL A 67 50.58 -24.40 51.69
CA VAL A 67 49.19 -24.23 51.23
C VAL A 67 48.93 -24.92 49.88
N GLY A 68 49.92 -25.61 49.31
CA GLY A 68 49.86 -26.17 47.96
C GLY A 68 50.43 -25.22 46.90
N ARG A 69 50.60 -25.75 45.69
CA ARG A 69 51.20 -25.04 44.53
C ARG A 69 50.21 -24.77 43.40
N ASP A 70 49.04 -25.40 43.47
CA ASP A 70 47.97 -25.34 42.47
C ASP A 70 46.62 -25.66 43.14
N LEU A 71 45.52 -25.46 42.39
CA LEU A 71 44.17 -25.67 42.89
C LEU A 71 43.97 -27.09 43.44
N THR A 72 44.47 -28.11 42.74
CA THR A 72 44.32 -29.52 43.12
C THR A 72 45.01 -29.83 44.45
N SER A 73 46.28 -29.40 44.61
CA SER A 73 47.05 -29.62 45.83
C SER A 73 46.49 -28.82 47.01
N SER A 74 46.04 -27.58 46.80
CA SER A 74 45.40 -26.78 47.84
C SER A 74 44.04 -27.35 48.28
N LEU A 75 43.21 -27.84 47.35
CA LEU A 75 41.96 -28.52 47.67
C LEU A 75 42.20 -29.83 48.44
N ARG A 76 43.23 -30.59 48.07
CA ARG A 76 43.64 -31.80 48.80
C ARG A 76 44.03 -31.46 50.24
N LEU A 77 44.87 -30.43 50.44
CA LEU A 77 45.29 -29.99 51.77
C LEU A 77 44.11 -29.45 52.60
N LEU A 78 43.18 -28.72 51.98
CA LEU A 78 41.96 -28.26 52.64
C LEU A 78 41.08 -29.43 53.06
N SER A 79 40.90 -30.43 52.19
CA SER A 79 40.15 -31.66 52.50
C SER A 79 40.78 -32.43 53.67
N GLN A 80 42.11 -32.59 53.66
CA GLN A 80 42.85 -33.17 54.79
C GLN A 80 42.65 -32.37 56.07
N HIS A 81 42.65 -31.04 55.98
CA HIS A 81 42.41 -30.18 57.14
C HIS A 81 40.96 -30.25 57.66
N VAL A 82 39.97 -30.42 56.78
CA VAL A 82 38.57 -30.65 57.19
C VAL A 82 38.45 -31.98 57.95
N ALA A 83 39.14 -33.04 57.52
CA ALA A 83 39.20 -34.29 58.28
C ALA A 83 39.82 -34.07 59.67
N PHE A 84 40.95 -33.35 59.73
CA PHE A 84 41.57 -32.96 61.00
C PHE A 84 40.63 -32.16 61.91
N ARG A 85 39.83 -31.23 61.38
CA ARG A 85 38.82 -30.51 62.17
C ARG A 85 37.78 -31.44 62.79
N GLY A 86 37.41 -32.51 62.08
CA GLY A 86 36.56 -33.56 62.61
C GLY A 86 37.19 -34.26 63.81
N GLU A 87 38.48 -34.62 63.71
CA GLU A 87 39.23 -35.22 64.82
C GLU A 87 39.35 -34.27 66.03
N LEU A 88 39.65 -32.99 65.78
CA LEU A 88 39.69 -31.95 66.81
C LEU A 88 38.33 -31.82 67.51
N SER A 89 37.23 -31.80 66.76
CA SER A 89 35.89 -31.75 67.34
C SER A 89 35.56 -32.99 68.17
N ALA A 90 35.99 -34.19 67.73
CA ALA A 90 35.76 -35.44 68.45
C ALA A 90 36.51 -35.48 69.79
N ARG A 91 37.70 -34.88 69.87
CA ARG A 91 38.53 -34.81 71.09
C ARG A 91 38.11 -33.74 72.08
N ALA A 92 37.32 -32.76 71.67
CA ALA A 92 36.83 -31.69 72.55
C ALA A 92 36.07 -32.23 73.78
N GLY A 93 35.21 -33.25 73.58
CA GLY A 93 34.43 -33.87 74.66
C GLY A 93 35.29 -34.58 75.70
N PRO A 94 36.10 -35.58 75.31
CA PRO A 94 37.01 -36.29 76.22
C PRO A 94 37.96 -35.36 76.98
N LEU A 95 38.47 -34.31 76.31
CA LEU A 95 39.33 -33.32 76.93
C LEU A 95 38.56 -32.51 78.00
N GLU A 96 37.36 -32.03 77.69
CA GLU A 96 36.56 -31.27 78.65
C GLU A 96 36.19 -32.10 79.88
N GLU A 97 35.92 -33.40 79.69
CA GLU A 97 35.73 -34.33 80.81
C GLU A 97 36.99 -34.50 81.66
N ALA A 98 38.17 -34.58 81.05
CA ALA A 98 39.45 -34.64 81.77
C ALA A 98 39.71 -33.36 82.56
N LEU A 99 39.47 -32.20 81.95
CA LEU A 99 39.59 -30.89 82.61
C LEU A 99 38.57 -30.73 83.74
N ALA A 100 37.32 -31.20 83.55
CA ALA A 100 36.30 -31.20 84.59
C ALA A 100 36.71 -32.06 85.80
N ARG A 101 37.35 -33.21 85.57
CA ARG A 101 37.96 -34.01 86.65
C ARG A 101 39.05 -33.25 87.38
N GLY A 102 39.92 -32.54 86.66
CA GLY A 102 40.95 -31.67 87.22
C GLY A 102 40.36 -30.54 88.09
N ARG A 103 39.36 -29.81 87.57
CA ARG A 103 38.67 -28.74 88.31
C ARG A 103 37.95 -29.25 89.55
N ALA A 104 37.34 -30.45 89.49
CA ALA A 104 36.73 -31.08 90.65
C ALA A 104 37.75 -31.46 91.74
N LEU A 105 38.95 -31.91 91.35
CA LEU A 105 40.06 -32.18 92.29
C LEU A 105 40.54 -30.90 92.99
N VAL A 106 40.66 -29.79 92.25
CA VAL A 106 40.99 -28.47 92.83
C VAL A 106 39.91 -28.03 93.84
N ALA A 107 38.63 -28.24 93.52
CA ALA A 107 37.53 -27.89 94.42
C ALA A 107 37.49 -28.74 95.71
N GLN A 108 37.85 -30.02 95.62
CA GLN A 108 37.86 -30.96 96.76
C GLN A 108 39.11 -30.80 97.65
N GLY A 109 40.25 -30.36 97.10
CA GLY A 109 41.56 -30.32 97.76
C GLY A 109 41.93 -29.03 98.51
N ARG A 110 40.99 -28.37 99.21
CA ARG A 110 41.19 -27.01 99.80
C ARG A 110 42.25 -26.86 100.91
N SER A 111 43.06 -27.88 101.26
CA SER A 111 44.17 -27.74 102.23
C SER A 111 45.40 -28.62 101.97
N GLY A 112 45.58 -29.17 100.76
CA GLY A 112 46.73 -30.02 100.41
C GLY A 112 47.70 -29.38 99.43
N THR A 113 48.95 -29.89 99.36
CA THR A 113 50.00 -29.47 98.41
C THR A 113 49.69 -29.79 96.94
N MET A 114 48.69 -30.65 96.66
CA MET A 114 48.37 -31.14 95.31
C MET A 114 47.42 -30.21 94.52
N GLY A 115 46.68 -29.33 95.20
CA GLY A 115 45.70 -28.43 94.57
C GLY A 115 46.30 -27.43 93.58
N PRO A 116 47.37 -26.67 93.94
CA PRO A 116 48.01 -25.72 93.04
C PRO A 116 48.62 -26.37 91.78
N GLU A 117 49.15 -27.59 91.91
CA GLU A 117 49.75 -28.32 90.80
C GLU A 117 48.70 -28.77 89.77
N VAL A 118 47.56 -29.30 90.24
CA VAL A 118 46.42 -29.65 89.39
C VAL A 118 45.86 -28.40 88.71
N ALA A 119 45.72 -27.29 89.44
CA ALA A 119 45.20 -26.03 88.88
C ALA A 119 46.08 -25.50 87.75
N ARG A 120 47.41 -25.46 87.95
CA ARG A 120 48.37 -25.09 86.90
C ARG A 120 48.25 -26.00 85.68
N ARG A 121 48.14 -27.31 85.90
CA ARG A 121 48.05 -28.29 84.81
C ARG A 121 46.76 -28.15 83.98
N VAL A 122 45.64 -27.86 84.63
CA VAL A 122 44.36 -27.54 83.95
C VAL A 122 44.54 -26.30 83.07
N GLU A 123 45.13 -25.23 83.60
CA GLU A 123 45.37 -23.99 82.85
C GLU A 123 46.30 -24.19 81.65
N GLU A 124 47.40 -24.94 81.81
CA GLU A 124 48.33 -25.27 80.73
C GLU A 124 47.65 -26.03 79.58
N VAL A 125 46.87 -27.07 79.91
CA VAL A 125 46.18 -27.91 78.93
C VAL A 125 45.04 -27.15 78.24
N GLU A 126 44.26 -26.35 78.99
CA GLU A 126 43.25 -25.45 78.43
C GLU A 126 43.88 -24.40 77.50
N GLY A 127 45.02 -23.82 77.90
CA GLY A 127 45.76 -22.85 77.11
C GLY A 127 46.25 -23.43 75.79
N ARG A 128 46.87 -24.62 75.82
CA ARG A 128 47.32 -25.31 74.59
C ARG A 128 46.16 -25.71 73.69
N TRP A 129 45.06 -26.19 74.25
CA TRP A 129 43.87 -26.50 73.45
C TRP A 129 43.34 -25.26 72.71
N LYS A 130 43.23 -24.12 73.41
CA LYS A 130 42.83 -22.85 72.79
C LYS A 130 43.80 -22.41 71.68
N ALA A 131 45.11 -22.53 71.93
CA ALA A 131 46.14 -22.22 70.94
C ALA A 131 46.07 -23.14 69.71
N LEU A 132 45.85 -24.44 69.90
CA LEU A 132 45.69 -25.42 68.83
C LEU A 132 44.45 -25.13 67.97
N VAL A 133 43.31 -24.81 68.60
CA VAL A 133 42.07 -24.42 67.89
C VAL A 133 42.30 -23.16 67.05
N GLU A 134 43.00 -22.16 67.60
CA GLU A 134 43.35 -20.94 66.89
C GLU A 134 44.31 -21.21 65.71
N LEU A 135 45.35 -22.02 65.92
CA LEU A 135 46.27 -22.46 64.84
C LEU A 135 45.53 -23.22 63.74
N ALA A 136 44.57 -24.07 64.11
CA ALA A 136 43.73 -24.77 63.15
C ALA A 136 42.87 -23.80 62.33
N ALA A 137 42.23 -22.83 62.98
CA ALA A 137 41.44 -21.79 62.29
C ALA A 137 42.29 -20.93 61.35
N GLN A 138 43.50 -20.54 61.78
CA GLN A 138 44.45 -19.80 60.95
C GLN A 138 44.91 -20.62 59.73
N ARG A 139 45.21 -21.91 59.93
CA ARG A 139 45.56 -22.81 58.81
C ARG A 139 44.38 -22.97 57.84
N GLU A 140 43.17 -23.17 58.35
CA GLU A 140 41.97 -23.25 57.52
C GLU A 140 41.79 -22.00 56.66
N ARG A 141 41.95 -20.82 57.28
CA ARG A 141 41.87 -19.54 56.59
C ARG A 141 42.91 -19.43 55.48
N ARG A 142 44.18 -19.73 55.76
CA ARG A 142 45.26 -19.71 54.76
C ARG A 142 45.00 -20.67 53.60
N LEU A 143 44.50 -21.88 53.89
CA LEU A 143 44.14 -22.87 52.86
C LEU A 143 42.96 -22.42 52.00
N LYS A 144 41.91 -21.86 52.61
CA LYS A 144 40.76 -21.30 51.88
C LYS A 144 41.16 -20.11 51.00
N GLU A 145 41.99 -19.21 51.51
CA GLU A 145 42.53 -18.07 50.75
C GLU A 145 43.40 -18.54 49.57
N ALA A 146 44.23 -19.58 49.77
CA ALA A 146 45.02 -20.18 48.70
C ALA A 146 44.16 -20.88 47.64
N VAL A 147 43.13 -21.63 48.06
CA VAL A 147 42.15 -22.24 47.14
C VAL A 147 41.46 -21.16 46.30
N GLY A 148 40.97 -20.08 46.93
CA GLY A 148 40.36 -18.95 46.21
C GLY A 148 41.31 -18.31 45.20
N PHE A 149 42.58 -18.12 45.56
CA PHE A 149 43.59 -17.60 44.65
C PHE A 149 43.86 -18.52 43.46
N PHE A 150 44.09 -19.82 43.69
CA PHE A 150 44.36 -20.76 42.59
C PHE A 150 43.13 -21.02 41.73
N GLN A 151 41.93 -20.95 42.29
CA GLN A 151 40.68 -21.02 41.55
C GLN A 151 40.55 -19.82 40.59
N LEU A 152 40.74 -18.60 41.10
CA LEU A 152 40.76 -17.38 40.27
C LEU A 152 41.79 -17.49 39.13
N GLN A 153 42.98 -18.00 39.40
CA GLN A 153 44.02 -18.18 38.37
C GLN A 153 43.65 -19.21 37.31
N ALA A 154 42.99 -20.31 37.68
CA ALA A 154 42.52 -21.32 36.75
C ALA A 154 41.42 -20.75 35.85
N GLU A 155 40.38 -20.14 36.46
CA GLU A 155 39.26 -19.54 35.74
C GLU A 155 39.72 -18.39 34.83
N ALA A 156 40.66 -17.54 35.27
CA ALA A 156 41.27 -16.51 34.42
C ALA A 156 42.01 -17.09 33.20
N THR A 157 42.65 -18.26 33.34
CA THR A 157 43.31 -18.94 32.22
C THR A 157 42.30 -19.47 31.21
N ASP A 158 41.16 -19.98 31.68
CA ASP A 158 40.09 -20.46 30.81
C ASP A 158 39.47 -19.30 30.02
N VAL A 159 39.27 -18.15 30.67
CA VAL A 159 38.79 -16.95 29.98
C VAL A 159 39.81 -16.39 29.00
N GLU A 160 41.11 -16.43 29.30
CA GLU A 160 42.14 -16.01 28.33
C GLU A 160 42.15 -16.86 27.06
N ARG A 161 41.98 -18.18 27.19
CA ARG A 161 41.86 -19.09 26.03
C ARG A 161 40.62 -18.77 25.21
N TRP A 162 39.48 -18.61 25.89
CA TRP A 162 38.24 -18.22 25.26
C TRP A 162 38.38 -16.89 24.51
N LEU A 163 38.98 -15.87 25.14
CA LEU A 163 39.23 -14.58 24.50
C LEU A 163 40.07 -14.71 23.23
N GLU A 164 41.10 -15.56 23.22
CA GLU A 164 41.92 -15.79 22.04
C GLU A 164 41.12 -16.46 20.91
N ASP A 165 40.34 -17.49 21.22
CA ASP A 165 39.56 -18.24 20.24
C ASP A 165 38.44 -17.36 19.64
N THR A 166 37.67 -16.67 20.48
CA THR A 166 36.58 -15.79 20.04
C THR A 166 37.10 -14.54 19.32
N SER A 167 38.28 -14.02 19.70
CA SER A 167 38.91 -12.91 18.99
C SER A 167 39.25 -13.25 17.54
N ARG A 168 39.67 -14.49 17.26
CA ARG A 168 39.91 -14.95 15.87
C ARG A 168 38.64 -14.91 15.04
N LEU A 169 37.50 -15.30 15.62
CA LEU A 169 36.20 -15.27 14.94
C LEU A 169 35.72 -13.83 14.70
N ALA A 170 35.88 -12.95 15.70
CA ALA A 170 35.45 -11.56 15.61
C ALA A 170 36.32 -10.67 14.69
N THR A 171 37.52 -11.13 14.31
CA THR A 171 38.50 -10.35 13.53
C THR A 171 38.59 -10.79 12.06
N SER A 172 37.71 -11.68 11.59
CA SER A 172 37.66 -11.98 10.16
C SER A 172 37.47 -10.68 9.34
N PRO A 173 38.17 -10.48 8.21
CA PRO A 173 37.96 -9.34 7.32
C PRO A 173 36.89 -9.60 6.25
N GLU A 174 36.37 -10.82 6.15
CA GLU A 174 35.42 -11.20 5.10
C GLU A 174 34.02 -10.62 5.39
N LEU A 175 33.48 -9.89 4.42
CA LEU A 175 32.14 -9.29 4.48
C LEU A 175 31.13 -9.95 3.53
N GLY A 176 31.55 -10.92 2.72
CA GLY A 176 30.75 -11.51 1.65
C GLY A 176 30.92 -10.78 0.32
N HIS A 177 30.32 -11.33 -0.74
CA HIS A 177 30.42 -10.79 -2.11
C HIS A 177 29.06 -10.61 -2.79
N ASP A 178 27.97 -11.01 -2.14
CA ASP A 178 26.59 -10.85 -2.57
C ASP A 178 25.64 -10.82 -1.35
N GLU A 179 24.36 -10.58 -1.58
CA GLU A 179 23.36 -10.49 -0.51
C GLU A 179 23.28 -11.77 0.32
N TYR A 180 23.40 -12.95 -0.31
CA TYR A 180 23.25 -14.23 0.36
C TYR A 180 24.43 -14.56 1.28
N SER A 181 25.66 -14.47 0.75
CA SER A 181 26.90 -14.70 1.49
C SER A 181 27.05 -13.72 2.66
N THR A 182 26.79 -12.43 2.42
CA THR A 182 26.83 -11.38 3.45
C THR A 182 25.80 -11.64 4.55
N ARG A 183 24.57 -12.01 4.18
CA ARG A 183 23.51 -12.35 5.15
C ARG A 183 23.87 -13.57 5.99
N SER A 184 24.53 -14.57 5.39
CA SER A 184 24.99 -15.78 6.10
C SER A 184 26.08 -15.43 7.11
N LEU A 185 27.08 -14.65 6.70
CA LEU A 185 28.14 -14.15 7.59
C LEU A 185 27.60 -13.27 8.71
N ALA A 186 26.65 -12.36 8.43
CA ALA A 186 25.98 -11.55 9.44
C ALA A 186 25.21 -12.40 10.47
N ARG A 187 24.62 -13.53 10.03
CA ARG A 187 23.96 -14.48 10.94
C ARG A 187 24.97 -15.21 11.81
N GLN A 188 26.05 -15.74 11.23
CA GLN A 188 27.12 -16.41 11.98
C GLN A 188 27.76 -15.46 13.00
N HIS A 189 28.00 -14.20 12.63
CA HIS A 189 28.58 -13.20 13.51
C HIS A 189 27.65 -12.80 14.67
N ARG A 190 26.33 -12.86 14.49
CA ARG A 190 25.38 -12.67 15.60
C ARG A 190 25.54 -13.76 16.68
N GLU A 191 25.81 -15.00 16.29
CA GLU A 191 26.08 -16.08 17.25
C GLU A 191 27.35 -15.76 18.08
N VAL A 192 28.40 -15.23 17.44
CA VAL A 192 29.61 -14.75 18.12
C VAL A 192 29.31 -13.58 19.08
N GLN A 193 28.48 -12.62 18.68
CA GLN A 193 28.08 -11.52 19.57
C GLN A 193 27.29 -12.00 20.79
N GLU A 194 26.39 -12.96 20.60
CA GLU A 194 25.66 -13.58 21.71
C GLU A 194 26.61 -14.31 22.65
N GLU A 195 27.59 -15.05 22.12
CA GLU A 195 28.62 -15.71 22.92
C GLU A 195 29.45 -14.71 23.74
N VAL A 196 29.88 -13.60 23.13
CA VAL A 196 30.61 -12.52 23.82
C VAL A 196 29.77 -11.93 24.95
N ARG A 197 28.49 -11.61 24.68
CA ARG A 197 27.57 -11.07 25.70
C ARG A 197 27.34 -12.04 26.85
N ASN A 198 27.21 -13.34 26.55
CA ASN A 198 26.97 -14.38 27.54
C ASN A 198 28.17 -14.64 28.45
N HIS A 199 29.38 -14.20 28.08
CA HIS A 199 30.58 -14.30 28.91
C HIS A 199 30.77 -13.13 29.89
N GLN A 200 29.99 -12.05 29.76
CA GLN A 200 30.02 -10.92 30.71
C GLN A 200 29.92 -11.36 32.19
N PRO A 201 28.98 -12.24 32.58
CA PRO A 201 28.85 -12.64 33.99
C PRO A 201 30.09 -13.38 34.52
N THR A 202 30.82 -14.09 33.66
CA THR A 202 32.07 -14.78 34.02
C THR A 202 33.17 -13.76 34.30
N ILE A 203 33.27 -12.70 33.50
CA ILE A 203 34.20 -11.58 33.74
C ILE A 203 33.87 -10.89 35.06
N ASP A 204 32.59 -10.60 35.31
CA ASP A 204 32.14 -9.96 36.54
C ASP A 204 32.41 -10.85 37.77
N ALA A 205 32.20 -12.17 37.65
CA ALA A 205 32.49 -13.14 38.70
C ALA A 205 34.00 -13.18 39.05
N LEU A 206 34.88 -13.15 38.05
CA LEU A 206 36.33 -13.07 38.27
C LEU A 206 36.72 -11.79 39.03
N GLN A 207 36.10 -10.66 38.71
CA GLN A 207 36.33 -9.40 39.42
C GLN A 207 35.88 -9.48 40.89
N GLU A 208 34.71 -10.04 41.15
CA GLU A 208 34.20 -10.21 42.52
C GLU A 208 35.06 -11.17 43.34
N GLN A 209 35.48 -12.29 42.74
CA GLN A 209 36.43 -13.21 43.38
C GLN A 209 37.74 -12.50 43.73
N ALA A 210 38.28 -11.67 42.83
CA ALA A 210 39.50 -10.92 43.08
C ALA A 210 39.35 -9.87 44.18
N ARG A 211 38.19 -9.20 44.28
CA ARG A 211 37.86 -8.27 45.38
C ARG A 211 37.74 -8.97 46.72
N ALA A 212 37.31 -10.24 46.72
CA ALA A 212 37.21 -11.07 47.92
C ALA A 212 38.56 -11.61 48.41
N LEU A 213 39.64 -11.49 47.62
CA LEU A 213 40.97 -11.96 48.02
C LEU A 213 41.60 -11.05 49.10
N PRO A 214 42.41 -11.63 50.01
CA PRO A 214 43.21 -10.85 50.96
C PRO A 214 44.18 -9.89 50.24
N PRO A 215 44.49 -8.71 50.83
CA PRO A 215 45.39 -7.72 50.21
C PRO A 215 46.76 -8.26 49.80
N ALA A 216 47.32 -9.21 50.57
CA ALA A 216 48.60 -9.84 50.28
C ALA A 216 48.58 -10.71 49.01
N LEU A 217 47.42 -11.26 48.64
CA LEU A 217 47.23 -12.04 47.41
C LEU A 217 46.75 -11.15 46.26
N ALA A 218 45.92 -10.15 46.54
CA ALA A 218 45.41 -9.22 45.55
C ALA A 218 46.50 -8.32 44.92
N THR A 219 47.55 -7.99 45.66
CA THR A 219 48.69 -7.18 45.19
C THR A 219 49.70 -7.97 44.35
N ARG A 220 49.57 -9.29 44.28
CA ARG A 220 50.43 -10.14 43.45
C ARG A 220 50.21 -9.82 41.97
N PRO A 221 51.26 -9.76 41.13
CA PRO A 221 51.12 -9.39 39.71
C PRO A 221 50.18 -10.33 38.94
N GLU A 222 50.11 -11.60 39.34
CA GLU A 222 49.21 -12.62 38.80
C GLU A 222 47.73 -12.25 38.92
N VAL A 223 47.38 -11.32 39.81
CA VAL A 223 46.02 -10.78 39.99
C VAL A 223 45.99 -9.30 39.59
N ALA A 224 46.87 -8.48 40.17
CA ALA A 224 46.89 -7.03 40.02
C ALA A 224 47.13 -6.54 38.59
N GLN A 225 47.87 -7.30 37.76
CA GLN A 225 48.12 -6.96 36.36
C GLN A 225 47.25 -7.79 35.41
N ARG A 226 47.05 -9.06 35.72
CA ARG A 226 46.36 -10.02 34.85
C ARG A 226 44.89 -9.68 34.63
N LEU A 227 44.15 -9.35 35.70
CA LEU A 227 42.72 -9.06 35.57
C LEU A 227 42.42 -7.77 34.80
N PRO A 228 43.10 -6.63 35.06
CA PRO A 228 42.91 -5.44 34.23
C PRO A 228 43.23 -5.66 32.76
N GLU A 229 44.23 -6.48 32.44
CA GLU A 229 44.58 -6.83 31.07
C GLU A 229 43.49 -7.70 30.41
N LEU A 230 42.96 -8.67 31.14
CA LEU A 230 41.87 -9.53 30.67
C LEU A 230 40.59 -8.71 30.42
N GLU A 231 40.23 -7.79 31.33
CA GLU A 231 39.13 -6.84 31.13
C GLU A 231 39.33 -5.92 29.93
N ARG A 232 40.58 -5.45 29.71
CA ARG A 232 40.91 -4.62 28.55
C ARG A 232 40.69 -5.41 27.26
N ARG A 233 41.21 -6.63 27.17
CA ARG A 233 41.04 -7.52 26.02
C ARG A 233 39.58 -7.86 25.75
N TYR A 234 38.80 -8.13 26.80
CA TYR A 234 37.37 -8.38 26.68
C TYR A 234 36.63 -7.15 26.15
N ARG A 235 36.90 -5.95 26.68
CA ARG A 235 36.33 -4.69 26.16
C ARG A 235 36.70 -4.44 24.70
N GLU A 236 37.93 -4.74 24.31
CA GLU A 236 38.38 -4.66 22.92
C GLU A 236 37.64 -5.67 22.04
N LEU A 237 37.45 -6.91 22.50
CA LEU A 237 36.67 -7.92 21.79
C LEU A 237 35.23 -7.48 21.58
N VAL A 238 34.57 -6.93 22.61
CA VAL A 238 33.21 -6.36 22.51
C VAL A 238 33.16 -5.28 21.43
N ALA A 239 34.05 -4.29 21.50
CA ALA A 239 34.10 -3.21 20.53
C ALA A 239 34.38 -3.69 19.09
N ARG A 240 35.26 -4.70 18.93
CA ARG A 240 35.55 -5.32 17.62
C ARG A 240 34.36 -6.11 17.09
N ALA A 241 33.69 -6.87 17.93
CA ALA A 241 32.50 -7.64 17.55
C ALA A 241 31.33 -6.71 17.17
N GLU A 242 31.16 -5.57 17.85
CA GLU A 242 30.20 -4.54 17.46
C GLU A 242 30.57 -3.88 16.14
N GLY A 243 31.84 -3.48 15.98
CA GLY A 243 32.34 -2.88 14.74
C GLY A 243 32.14 -3.78 13.52
N ARG A 244 32.52 -5.06 13.60
CA ARG A 244 32.32 -6.03 12.51
C ARG A 244 30.84 -6.27 12.20
N SER A 245 29.96 -6.23 13.20
CA SER A 245 28.51 -6.34 12.96
C SER A 245 28.00 -5.16 12.15
N GLN A 246 28.46 -3.95 12.47
CA GLN A 246 28.12 -2.77 11.68
C GLN A 246 28.66 -2.89 10.25
N GLU A 247 29.91 -3.33 10.07
CA GLU A 247 30.50 -3.55 8.74
C GLU A 247 29.71 -4.58 7.91
N LEU A 248 29.27 -5.68 8.52
CA LEU A 248 28.44 -6.70 7.87
C LEU A 248 27.02 -6.19 7.55
N GLU A 249 26.44 -5.38 8.41
CA GLU A 249 25.14 -4.74 8.17
C GLU A 249 25.23 -3.71 7.03
N ASP A 250 26.25 -2.86 7.03
CA ASP A 250 26.50 -1.89 5.96
C ASP A 250 26.70 -2.61 4.62
N ALA A 251 27.53 -3.67 4.60
CA ALA A 251 27.72 -4.50 3.41
C ALA A 251 26.41 -5.18 2.96
N LEU A 252 25.57 -5.65 3.89
CA LEU A 252 24.29 -6.26 3.56
C LEU A 252 23.35 -5.26 2.91
N VAL A 253 23.28 -4.03 3.43
CA VAL A 253 22.47 -2.95 2.85
C VAL A 253 22.97 -2.60 1.45
N PHE A 254 24.28 -2.52 1.25
CA PHE A 254 24.89 -2.31 -0.07
C PHE A 254 24.52 -3.41 -1.08
N TYR A 255 24.70 -4.68 -0.73
CA TYR A 255 24.40 -5.79 -1.63
C TYR A 255 22.89 -5.98 -1.88
N THR A 256 22.04 -5.69 -0.89
CA THR A 256 20.58 -5.69 -1.07
C THR A 256 20.13 -4.57 -2.02
N MET A 257 20.72 -3.38 -1.91
CA MET A 257 20.45 -2.28 -2.84
C MET A 257 20.84 -2.66 -4.27
N ARG A 258 22.00 -3.31 -4.43
CA ARG A 258 22.48 -3.77 -5.73
C ARG A 258 21.61 -4.88 -6.32
N SER A 259 21.23 -5.89 -5.53
CA SER A 259 20.37 -6.99 -6.00
C SER A 259 18.99 -6.47 -6.43
N GLU A 260 18.43 -5.50 -5.69
CA GLU A 260 17.17 -4.85 -6.03
C GLU A 260 17.28 -3.99 -7.29
N ALA A 261 18.39 -3.29 -7.48
CA ALA A 261 18.67 -2.55 -8.71
C ALA A 261 18.76 -3.48 -9.92
N ASP A 262 19.44 -4.62 -9.78
CA ASP A 262 19.56 -5.64 -10.82
C ASP A 262 18.18 -6.25 -11.16
N ALA A 263 17.36 -6.55 -10.14
CA ALA A 263 15.99 -7.04 -10.33
C ALA A 263 15.09 -6.03 -11.06
N CYS A 264 15.21 -4.74 -10.72
CA CYS A 264 14.53 -3.67 -11.46
C CYS A 264 15.03 -3.62 -12.92
N GLY A 265 16.34 -3.73 -13.13
CA GLY A 265 16.96 -3.74 -14.46
C GLY A 265 16.49 -4.92 -15.33
N LEU A 266 16.34 -6.11 -14.75
CA LEU A 266 15.81 -7.29 -15.45
C LEU A 266 14.36 -7.07 -15.90
N TRP A 267 13.50 -6.60 -15.00
CA TRP A 267 12.10 -6.28 -15.35
C TRP A 267 12.04 -5.24 -16.48
N VAL A 268 12.87 -4.19 -16.40
CA VAL A 268 12.94 -3.17 -17.46
C VAL A 268 13.33 -3.83 -18.79
N GLY A 269 14.34 -4.70 -18.79
CA GLY A 269 14.76 -5.41 -19.99
C GLY A 269 13.69 -6.29 -20.64
N GLU A 270 12.94 -7.02 -19.82
CA GLU A 270 11.82 -7.84 -20.31
C GLU A 270 10.72 -6.97 -20.93
N LYS A 271 10.36 -5.86 -20.27
CA LYS A 271 9.32 -4.95 -20.77
C LYS A 271 9.79 -4.12 -21.96
N GLU A 272 11.06 -3.75 -22.03
CA GLU A 272 11.68 -3.13 -23.22
C GLU A 272 11.51 -4.04 -24.44
N GLN A 273 11.85 -5.32 -24.32
CA GLN A 273 11.66 -6.29 -25.42
C GLN A 273 10.20 -6.44 -25.81
N TRP A 274 9.31 -6.50 -24.81
CA TRP A 274 7.88 -6.58 -25.04
C TRP A 274 7.33 -5.35 -25.79
N LEU A 275 7.75 -4.14 -25.43
CA LEU A 275 7.37 -2.91 -26.13
C LEU A 275 7.94 -2.85 -27.55
N HIS A 276 9.18 -3.30 -27.76
CA HIS A 276 9.77 -3.36 -29.10
C HIS A 276 9.03 -4.35 -30.00
N ALA A 277 8.61 -5.50 -29.47
CA ALA A 277 7.83 -6.51 -30.19
C ALA A 277 6.36 -6.11 -30.39
N MET A 278 5.87 -5.07 -29.71
CA MET A 278 4.51 -4.58 -29.88
C MET A 278 4.39 -3.78 -31.18
N GLU A 279 3.70 -4.38 -32.16
CA GLU A 279 3.32 -3.71 -33.40
C GLU A 279 2.06 -2.88 -33.21
N VAL A 280 1.94 -1.77 -33.94
CA VAL A 280 0.73 -0.93 -33.98
C VAL A 280 -0.14 -1.45 -35.12
N PRO A 281 -1.29 -2.11 -34.83
CA PRO A 281 -2.13 -2.68 -35.87
C PRO A 281 -2.83 -1.60 -36.69
N ALA A 282 -3.09 -1.90 -37.97
CA ALA A 282 -3.87 -1.00 -38.84
C ALA A 282 -5.39 -1.15 -38.68
N LYS A 283 -5.86 -2.27 -38.11
CA LYS A 283 -7.30 -2.51 -37.89
C LYS A 283 -7.70 -1.99 -36.51
N LEU A 284 -8.86 -1.33 -36.44
CA LEU A 284 -9.39 -0.75 -35.21
C LEU A 284 -9.57 -1.79 -34.09
N GLU A 285 -10.21 -2.92 -34.38
CA GLU A 285 -10.45 -4.00 -33.40
C GLU A 285 -9.14 -4.52 -32.78
N ASP A 286 -8.13 -4.78 -33.63
CA ASP A 286 -6.81 -5.25 -33.17
C ASP A 286 -6.07 -4.17 -32.38
N LEU A 287 -6.21 -2.90 -32.79
CA LEU A 287 -5.59 -1.75 -32.12
C LEU A 287 -6.16 -1.53 -30.71
N GLU A 288 -7.47 -1.64 -30.54
CA GLU A 288 -8.13 -1.55 -29.23
C GLU A 288 -7.64 -2.65 -28.28
N VAL A 289 -7.47 -3.88 -28.78
CA VAL A 289 -6.91 -5.00 -28.00
C VAL A 289 -5.46 -4.70 -27.59
N VAL A 290 -4.64 -4.18 -28.49
CA VAL A 290 -3.25 -3.80 -28.18
C VAL A 290 -3.20 -2.65 -27.17
N GLN A 291 -4.10 -1.65 -27.27
CA GLN A 291 -4.20 -0.57 -26.29
C GLN A 291 -4.57 -1.06 -24.89
N GLN A 292 -5.60 -1.90 -24.77
CA GLN A 292 -5.98 -2.50 -23.49
C GLN A 292 -4.83 -3.29 -22.87
N ARG A 293 -4.07 -4.02 -23.70
CA ARG A 293 -2.88 -4.74 -23.26
C ARG A 293 -1.73 -3.78 -22.86
N PHE A 294 -1.62 -2.62 -23.51
CA PHE A 294 -0.66 -1.59 -23.14
C PHE A 294 -1.01 -0.92 -21.81
N GLU A 295 -2.29 -0.68 -21.53
CA GLU A 295 -2.77 -0.07 -20.29
C GLU A 295 -2.39 -0.89 -19.04
N THR A 296 -2.23 -2.21 -19.16
CA THR A 296 -1.76 -3.03 -18.03
C THR A 296 -0.32 -2.70 -17.62
N LEU A 297 0.46 -2.03 -18.46
CA LEU A 297 1.83 -1.63 -18.15
C LEU A 297 1.89 -0.50 -17.10
N GLU A 298 0.93 0.41 -17.09
CA GLU A 298 0.92 1.58 -16.20
C GLU A 298 0.97 1.22 -14.69
N PRO A 299 0.14 0.32 -14.16
CA PRO A 299 0.24 -0.08 -12.75
C PRO A 299 1.57 -0.78 -12.43
N GLU A 300 2.12 -1.56 -13.36
CA GLU A 300 3.42 -2.20 -13.18
C GLU A 300 4.55 -1.16 -13.16
N MET A 301 4.49 -0.14 -14.04
CA MET A 301 5.43 0.98 -14.06
C MET A 301 5.39 1.79 -12.77
N ASN A 302 4.21 2.06 -12.22
CA ASN A 302 4.07 2.74 -10.93
C ASN A 302 4.71 1.93 -9.79
N THR A 303 4.54 0.62 -9.81
CA THR A 303 5.19 -0.29 -8.86
C THR A 303 6.71 -0.21 -8.99
N LEU A 304 7.24 -0.29 -10.21
CA LEU A 304 8.68 -0.19 -10.45
C LEU A 304 9.23 1.19 -10.04
N ALA A 305 8.53 2.28 -10.35
CA ALA A 305 8.95 3.63 -9.97
C ALA A 305 9.15 3.76 -8.46
N SER A 306 8.27 3.14 -7.66
CA SER A 306 8.42 3.11 -6.20
C SER A 306 9.67 2.34 -5.74
N ARG A 307 9.99 1.22 -6.40
CA ARG A 307 11.19 0.41 -6.14
C ARG A 307 12.47 1.15 -6.52
N VAL A 308 12.51 1.77 -7.70
CA VAL A 308 13.64 2.61 -8.14
C VAL A 308 13.87 3.77 -7.17
N ALA A 309 12.81 4.42 -6.69
CA ALA A 309 12.91 5.47 -5.68
C ALA A 309 13.46 4.94 -4.34
N ALA A 310 13.06 3.74 -3.92
CA ALA A 310 13.59 3.09 -2.72
C ALA A 310 15.10 2.76 -2.85
N VAL A 311 15.52 2.19 -3.98
CA VAL A 311 16.94 1.94 -4.29
C VAL A 311 17.75 3.24 -4.21
N ASN A 312 17.28 4.32 -4.85
CA ASN A 312 17.94 5.62 -4.82
C ASN A 312 18.03 6.20 -3.40
N ARG A 313 17.02 6.01 -2.56
CA ARG A 313 17.04 6.46 -1.15
C ARG A 313 18.09 5.69 -0.35
N VAL A 314 18.13 4.36 -0.46
CA VAL A 314 19.12 3.52 0.23
C VAL A 314 20.53 3.89 -0.23
N ALA A 315 20.73 4.08 -1.53
CA ALA A 315 22.01 4.53 -2.07
C ALA A 315 22.45 5.90 -1.54
N GLN A 316 21.53 6.86 -1.40
CA GLN A 316 21.84 8.16 -0.79
C GLN A 316 22.26 8.03 0.68
N GLN A 317 21.60 7.15 1.43
CA GLN A 317 21.97 6.87 2.82
C GLN A 317 23.37 6.25 2.90
N LEU A 318 23.65 5.24 2.07
CA LEU A 318 24.97 4.61 1.99
C LEU A 318 26.06 5.61 1.57
N LEU A 319 25.79 6.53 0.65
CA LEU A 319 26.75 7.57 0.27
C LEU A 319 27.06 8.56 1.40
N ALA A 320 26.17 8.71 2.38
CA ALA A 320 26.40 9.57 3.54
C ALA A 320 27.22 8.87 4.63
N THR A 321 27.10 7.55 4.77
CA THR A 321 27.73 6.77 5.84
C THR A 321 29.00 6.03 5.38
N GLU A 322 28.98 5.46 4.18
CA GLU A 322 30.00 4.54 3.67
C GLU A 322 31.04 5.26 2.79
N ARG A 323 32.33 5.00 3.03
CA ARG A 323 33.44 5.63 2.28
C ARG A 323 34.09 4.73 1.22
N GLY A 324 33.92 3.40 1.32
CA GLY A 324 34.60 2.44 0.44
C GLY A 324 33.93 2.24 -0.92
N ASN A 325 32.61 2.05 -0.94
CA ASN A 325 31.86 1.64 -2.14
C ASN A 325 31.19 2.79 -2.90
N GLN A 326 31.57 4.05 -2.65
CA GLN A 326 30.85 5.22 -3.16
C GLN A 326 30.76 5.27 -4.70
N GLU A 327 31.83 4.91 -5.41
CA GLU A 327 31.83 4.87 -6.87
C GLU A 327 30.89 3.79 -7.41
N SER A 328 30.93 2.58 -6.82
CA SER A 328 30.03 1.49 -7.21
C SER A 328 28.57 1.85 -6.96
N ILE A 329 28.25 2.43 -5.79
CA ILE A 329 26.88 2.87 -5.45
C ILE A 329 26.39 3.90 -6.48
N ARG A 330 27.20 4.91 -6.78
CA ARG A 330 26.86 5.93 -7.78
C ARG A 330 26.66 5.32 -9.16
N ALA A 331 27.55 4.43 -9.58
CA ALA A 331 27.46 3.76 -10.88
C ALA A 331 26.17 2.94 -11.01
N THR A 332 25.83 2.12 -9.99
CA THR A 332 24.60 1.33 -9.96
C THR A 332 23.34 2.21 -10.06
N CYS A 333 23.27 3.29 -9.27
CA CYS A 333 22.13 4.22 -9.35
C CYS A 333 22.05 4.95 -10.69
N GLN A 334 23.18 5.43 -11.22
CA GLN A 334 23.21 6.10 -12.52
C GLN A 334 22.75 5.15 -13.63
N GLN A 335 23.22 3.90 -13.62
CA GLN A 335 22.81 2.89 -14.60
C GLN A 335 21.32 2.58 -14.50
N LEU A 336 20.80 2.34 -13.28
CA LEU A 336 19.38 2.06 -13.07
C LEU A 336 18.49 3.21 -13.52
N ASN A 337 18.81 4.45 -13.10
CA ASN A 337 18.02 5.62 -13.45
C ASN A 337 18.08 5.91 -14.95
N THR A 338 19.26 5.82 -15.56
CA THR A 338 19.41 6.01 -17.02
C THR A 338 18.57 4.99 -17.79
N ARG A 339 18.55 3.73 -17.35
CA ARG A 339 17.76 2.69 -17.98
C ARG A 339 16.26 2.93 -17.78
N TRP A 340 15.85 3.30 -16.56
CA TRP A 340 14.48 3.64 -16.25
C TRP A 340 13.97 4.83 -17.07
N ASP A 341 14.77 5.88 -17.23
CA ASP A 341 14.43 7.05 -18.04
C ASP A 341 14.25 6.71 -19.52
N ARG A 342 15.15 5.88 -20.07
CA ARG A 342 15.02 5.38 -21.45
C ARG A 342 13.77 4.54 -21.65
N PHE A 343 13.47 3.66 -20.71
CA PHE A 343 12.26 2.84 -20.76
C PHE A 343 10.99 3.68 -20.69
N ARG A 344 10.94 4.69 -19.80
CA ARG A 344 9.81 5.63 -19.75
C ARG A 344 9.59 6.34 -21.08
N ALA A 345 10.67 6.85 -21.69
CA ALA A 345 10.59 7.47 -23.01
C ALA A 345 10.09 6.50 -24.10
N LEU A 346 10.51 5.23 -24.06
CA LEU A 346 10.01 4.20 -24.99
C LEU A 346 8.53 3.90 -24.78
N ALA A 347 8.08 3.81 -23.52
CA ALA A 347 6.67 3.61 -23.19
C ALA A 347 5.82 4.80 -23.65
N ASP A 348 6.27 6.03 -23.39
CA ASP A 348 5.59 7.25 -23.84
C ASP A 348 5.50 7.30 -25.37
N GLN A 349 6.60 7.01 -26.08
CA GLN A 349 6.61 6.94 -27.55
C GLN A 349 5.61 5.89 -28.08
N LYS A 350 5.54 4.72 -27.45
CA LYS A 350 4.58 3.67 -27.84
C LYS A 350 3.14 4.08 -27.55
N LYS A 351 2.89 4.74 -26.42
CA LYS A 351 1.57 5.30 -26.09
C LYS A 351 1.11 6.32 -27.12
N GLU A 352 1.98 7.28 -27.46
CA GLU A 352 1.70 8.29 -28.48
C GLU A 352 1.39 7.66 -29.84
N ALA A 353 2.18 6.67 -30.26
CA ALA A 353 1.95 5.95 -31.52
C ALA A 353 0.59 5.22 -31.54
N LEU A 354 0.21 4.56 -30.44
CA LEU A 354 -1.07 3.87 -30.31
C LEU A 354 -2.26 4.86 -30.29
N THR A 355 -2.13 5.99 -29.60
CA THR A 355 -3.17 7.03 -29.55
C THR A 355 -3.34 7.71 -30.91
N SER A 356 -2.23 8.04 -31.58
CA SER A 356 -2.24 8.60 -32.94
C SER A 356 -2.93 7.66 -33.93
N ALA A 357 -2.56 6.38 -33.95
CA ALA A 357 -3.19 5.39 -34.82
C ALA A 357 -4.71 5.28 -34.55
N LEU A 358 -5.12 5.33 -33.27
CA LEU A 358 -6.54 5.27 -32.90
C LEU A 358 -7.30 6.49 -33.42
N ASN A 359 -6.73 7.68 -33.28
CA ASN A 359 -7.35 8.91 -33.78
C ASN A 359 -7.55 8.85 -35.30
N ILE A 360 -6.57 8.34 -36.05
CA ILE A 360 -6.67 8.14 -37.50
C ILE A 360 -7.78 7.13 -37.85
N GLN A 361 -7.85 5.99 -37.15
CA GLN A 361 -8.89 4.98 -37.41
C GLN A 361 -10.29 5.48 -37.06
N ASN A 362 -10.46 6.18 -35.95
CA ASN A 362 -11.73 6.80 -35.57
C ASN A 362 -12.16 7.84 -36.61
N PHE A 363 -11.23 8.68 -37.06
CA PHE A 363 -11.49 9.61 -38.15
C PHE A 363 -11.95 8.89 -39.43
N HIS A 364 -11.30 7.80 -39.81
CA HIS A 364 -11.73 6.99 -40.96
C HIS A 364 -13.13 6.41 -40.80
N LEU A 365 -13.47 5.91 -39.62
CA LEU A 365 -14.80 5.38 -39.30
C LEU A 365 -15.86 6.49 -39.42
N GLU A 366 -15.66 7.62 -38.75
CA GLU A 366 -16.59 8.75 -38.79
C GLU A 366 -16.77 9.31 -40.20
N CYS A 367 -15.69 9.35 -40.99
CA CYS A 367 -15.74 9.72 -42.41
C CYS A 367 -16.65 8.79 -43.22
N ASN A 368 -16.50 7.47 -43.04
CA ASN A 368 -17.29 6.48 -43.76
C ASN A 368 -18.77 6.51 -43.36
N GLU A 369 -19.06 6.65 -42.06
CA GLU A 369 -20.42 6.76 -41.55
C GLU A 369 -21.13 8.02 -42.05
N THR A 370 -20.47 9.18 -41.94
CA THR A 370 -20.99 10.47 -42.41
C THR A 370 -21.21 10.45 -43.92
N THR A 371 -20.28 9.89 -44.68
CA THR A 371 -20.42 9.71 -46.13
C THR A 371 -21.61 8.82 -46.49
N SER A 372 -21.77 7.69 -45.80
CA SER A 372 -22.87 6.75 -46.06
C SER A 372 -24.22 7.37 -45.74
N TRP A 373 -24.32 8.10 -44.63
CA TRP A 373 -25.52 8.85 -44.26
C TRP A 373 -25.88 9.91 -45.31
N MET A 374 -24.91 10.70 -45.77
CA MET A 374 -25.16 11.74 -46.78
C MET A 374 -25.62 11.14 -48.10
N LYS A 375 -24.99 10.04 -48.57
CA LYS A 375 -25.42 9.34 -49.78
C LYS A 375 -26.84 8.79 -49.68
N GLU A 376 -27.20 8.20 -48.54
CA GLU A 376 -28.56 7.70 -48.32
C GLU A 376 -29.58 8.86 -48.31
N LYS A 377 -29.26 9.99 -47.67
CA LYS A 377 -30.11 11.18 -47.69
C LYS A 377 -30.26 11.76 -49.10
N THR A 378 -29.19 11.82 -49.90
CA THR A 378 -29.25 12.25 -51.31
C THR A 378 -30.23 11.37 -52.09
N LYS A 379 -30.13 10.04 -51.94
CA LYS A 379 -31.04 9.08 -52.57
C LYS A 379 -32.49 9.27 -52.13
N VAL A 380 -32.73 9.57 -50.84
CA VAL A 380 -34.08 9.88 -50.34
C VAL A 380 -34.63 11.14 -51.02
N ILE A 381 -33.83 12.20 -51.19
CA ILE A 381 -34.26 13.42 -51.89
C ILE A 381 -34.60 13.12 -53.35
N GLU A 382 -33.75 12.37 -54.04
CA GLU A 382 -33.97 11.99 -55.45
C GLU A 382 -35.23 11.14 -55.63
N SER A 383 -35.53 10.25 -54.68
CA SER A 383 -36.75 9.43 -54.71
C SER A 383 -38.05 10.24 -54.64
N THR A 384 -37.99 11.52 -54.23
CA THR A 384 -39.19 12.36 -54.12
C THR A 384 -39.71 12.88 -55.46
N GLN A 385 -39.01 12.64 -56.58
CA GLN A 385 -39.31 13.22 -57.90
C GLN A 385 -40.75 12.98 -58.39
N GLY A 386 -41.35 11.82 -58.13
CA GLY A 386 -42.67 11.44 -58.68
C GLY A 386 -43.90 11.76 -57.82
N LEU A 387 -43.76 12.47 -56.69
CA LEU A 387 -44.79 12.50 -55.64
C LEU A 387 -45.77 13.69 -55.67
N GLY A 388 -45.68 14.61 -56.65
CA GLY A 388 -46.46 15.86 -56.64
C GLY A 388 -47.37 16.04 -57.85
N ASN A 389 -48.58 15.47 -57.81
CA ASN A 389 -49.59 15.64 -58.88
C ASN A 389 -50.67 16.68 -58.53
N ASP A 390 -50.73 17.12 -57.27
CA ASP A 390 -51.69 18.10 -56.77
C ASP A 390 -51.04 19.04 -55.75
N LEU A 391 -51.72 20.15 -55.42
CA LEU A 391 -51.19 21.17 -54.49
C LEU A 391 -50.93 20.60 -53.09
N ALA A 392 -51.78 19.70 -52.60
CA ALA A 392 -51.63 19.07 -51.29
C ALA A 392 -50.39 18.18 -51.22
N GLY A 393 -50.13 17.37 -52.25
CA GLY A 393 -48.92 16.56 -52.38
C GLY A 393 -47.65 17.40 -52.46
N VAL A 394 -47.66 18.49 -53.24
CA VAL A 394 -46.52 19.42 -53.32
C VAL A 394 -46.23 20.06 -51.95
N MET A 395 -47.25 20.54 -51.22
CA MET A 395 -47.07 21.12 -49.88
C MET A 395 -46.61 20.09 -48.84
N ALA A 396 -47.03 18.83 -48.95
CA ALA A 396 -46.54 17.75 -48.10
C ALA A 396 -45.05 17.48 -48.33
N LEU A 397 -44.61 17.46 -49.60
CA LEU A 397 -43.20 17.30 -49.95
C LEU A 397 -42.35 18.50 -49.51
N GLN A 398 -42.85 19.73 -49.66
CA GLN A 398 -42.16 20.92 -49.16
C GLN A 398 -41.92 20.85 -47.65
N ARG A 399 -42.94 20.49 -46.85
CA ARG A 399 -42.76 20.28 -45.41
C ARG A 399 -41.73 19.19 -45.08
N LYS A 400 -41.71 18.11 -45.88
CA LYS A 400 -40.73 17.02 -45.73
C LYS A 400 -39.31 17.50 -46.03
N LEU A 401 -39.10 18.29 -47.09
CA LEU A 401 -37.80 18.89 -47.40
C LEU A 401 -37.36 19.88 -46.33
N SER A 402 -38.26 20.71 -45.78
CA SER A 402 -37.92 21.59 -44.67
C SER A 402 -37.55 20.86 -43.38
N GLY A 403 -38.03 19.63 -43.20
CA GLY A 403 -37.51 18.74 -42.16
C GLY A 403 -36.08 18.29 -42.46
N MET A 404 -35.78 17.97 -43.73
CA MET A 404 -34.44 17.58 -44.16
C MET A 404 -33.43 18.74 -44.08
N GLU A 405 -33.84 19.98 -44.35
CA GLU A 405 -32.97 21.17 -44.18
C GLU A 405 -32.39 21.26 -42.75
N ARG A 406 -33.18 20.91 -41.73
CA ARG A 406 -32.70 20.87 -40.33
C ARG A 406 -31.71 19.74 -40.10
N ASP A 407 -31.96 18.56 -40.67
CA ASP A 407 -31.00 17.44 -40.63
C ASP A 407 -29.68 17.84 -41.30
N LEU A 408 -29.74 18.65 -42.37
CA LEU A 408 -28.56 19.16 -43.07
C LEU A 408 -27.75 20.16 -42.23
N GLU A 409 -28.38 20.95 -41.38
CA GLU A 409 -27.65 21.87 -40.49
C GLU A 409 -26.80 21.09 -39.48
N ALA A 410 -27.35 20.01 -38.91
CA ALA A 410 -26.62 19.15 -37.98
C ALA A 410 -25.43 18.45 -38.66
N ILE A 411 -25.64 17.87 -39.86
CA ILE A 411 -24.55 17.21 -40.58
C ILE A 411 -23.50 18.23 -41.08
N GLN A 412 -23.88 19.47 -41.38
CA GLN A 412 -22.94 20.52 -41.76
C GLN A 412 -21.94 20.81 -40.62
N GLY A 413 -22.42 20.82 -39.37
CA GLY A 413 -21.56 20.86 -38.19
C GLY A 413 -20.56 19.70 -38.18
N LYS A 414 -21.07 18.47 -38.32
CA LYS A 414 -20.22 17.26 -38.33
C LYS A 414 -19.18 17.26 -39.46
N VAL A 415 -19.54 17.70 -40.68
CA VAL A 415 -18.61 17.82 -41.81
C VAL A 415 -17.54 18.87 -41.55
N ARG A 416 -17.90 19.98 -40.89
CA ARG A 416 -16.93 21.01 -40.50
C ARG A 416 -15.94 20.47 -39.46
N ASP A 417 -16.43 19.74 -38.47
CA ASP A 417 -15.59 19.16 -37.41
C ASP A 417 -14.66 18.09 -37.99
N LEU A 418 -15.16 17.22 -38.87
CA LEU A 418 -14.34 16.25 -39.60
C LEU A 418 -13.29 16.92 -40.48
N ARG A 419 -13.61 18.05 -41.11
CA ARG A 419 -12.60 18.81 -41.86
C ARG A 419 -11.49 19.31 -40.94
N ALA A 420 -11.84 19.93 -39.83
CA ALA A 420 -10.87 20.46 -38.88
C ALA A 420 -9.97 19.35 -38.30
N GLU A 421 -10.56 18.21 -37.92
CA GLU A 421 -9.81 17.06 -37.41
C GLU A 421 -8.92 16.44 -38.48
N GLY A 422 -9.43 16.26 -39.71
CA GLY A 422 -8.63 15.73 -40.81
C GLY A 422 -7.47 16.64 -41.21
N GLU A 423 -7.67 17.96 -41.24
CA GLU A 423 -6.58 18.94 -41.49
C GLU A 423 -5.50 18.88 -40.41
N LYS A 424 -5.91 18.74 -39.15
CA LYS A 424 -5.00 18.55 -38.02
C LYS A 424 -4.21 17.23 -38.15
N LEU A 425 -4.88 16.11 -38.43
CA LEU A 425 -4.23 14.81 -38.64
C LEU A 425 -3.28 14.83 -39.84
N VAL A 426 -3.59 15.56 -40.91
CA VAL A 426 -2.69 15.74 -42.06
C VAL A 426 -1.42 16.52 -41.69
N ALA A 427 -1.54 17.50 -40.79
CA ALA A 427 -0.38 18.25 -40.30
C ALA A 427 0.50 17.42 -39.37
N GLU A 428 -0.11 16.57 -38.55
CA GLU A 428 0.56 15.66 -37.61
C GLU A 428 1.19 14.45 -38.31
N HIS A 429 0.58 13.96 -39.41
CA HIS A 429 0.95 12.74 -40.12
C HIS A 429 1.16 12.97 -41.64
N PRO A 430 2.30 13.55 -42.05
CA PRO A 430 2.60 13.80 -43.47
C PRO A 430 2.63 12.54 -44.33
N GLU A 431 2.98 11.39 -43.74
CA GLU A 431 3.00 10.07 -44.38
C GLU A 431 1.61 9.57 -44.79
N GLU A 432 0.57 9.92 -44.04
CA GLU A 432 -0.82 9.56 -44.32
C GLU A 432 -1.59 10.65 -45.07
N LYS A 433 -0.92 11.78 -45.36
CA LYS A 433 -1.51 12.96 -45.98
C LYS A 433 -2.33 12.66 -47.22
N THR A 434 -1.85 11.80 -48.12
CA THR A 434 -2.56 11.47 -49.36
C THR A 434 -3.89 10.79 -49.08
N THR A 435 -3.91 9.83 -48.16
CA THR A 435 -5.10 9.07 -47.79
C THR A 435 -6.10 9.98 -47.07
N LEU A 436 -5.64 10.73 -46.06
CA LEU A 436 -6.48 11.66 -45.28
C LEU A 436 -7.07 12.76 -46.17
N SER A 437 -6.25 13.39 -47.02
CA SER A 437 -6.73 14.45 -47.95
C SER A 437 -7.75 13.90 -48.94
N SER A 438 -7.53 12.69 -49.48
CA SER A 438 -8.48 12.07 -50.41
C SER A 438 -9.86 11.85 -49.79
N ARG A 439 -9.90 11.48 -48.51
CA ARG A 439 -11.14 11.28 -47.74
C ARG A 439 -11.84 12.59 -47.44
N LEU A 440 -11.10 13.64 -47.08
CA LEU A 440 -11.64 14.99 -46.89
C LEU A 440 -12.31 15.49 -48.18
N THR A 441 -11.62 15.41 -49.32
CA THR A 441 -12.19 15.80 -50.61
C THR A 441 -13.42 14.97 -50.97
N ALA A 442 -13.43 13.67 -50.64
CA ALA A 442 -14.59 12.82 -50.87
C ALA A 442 -15.82 13.24 -50.05
N ILE A 443 -15.63 13.55 -48.75
CA ILE A 443 -16.72 14.05 -47.88
C ILE A 443 -17.26 15.37 -48.38
N GLU A 444 -16.37 16.30 -48.75
CA GLU A 444 -16.77 17.60 -49.31
C GLU A 444 -17.55 17.45 -50.60
N GLY A 445 -17.11 16.55 -51.49
CA GLY A 445 -17.81 16.24 -52.73
C GLY A 445 -19.22 15.71 -52.48
N VAL A 446 -19.37 14.73 -51.57
CA VAL A 446 -20.67 14.15 -51.21
C VAL A 446 -21.57 15.17 -50.51
N TRP A 447 -21.00 16.05 -49.68
CA TRP A 447 -21.73 17.15 -49.04
C TRP A 447 -22.28 18.15 -50.06
N GLU A 448 -21.47 18.57 -51.02
CA GLU A 448 -21.91 19.48 -52.09
C GLU A 448 -22.95 18.83 -53.01
N GLU A 449 -22.82 17.52 -53.28
CA GLU A 449 -23.82 16.75 -54.02
C GLU A 449 -25.17 16.71 -53.30
N LEU A 450 -25.18 16.41 -52.00
CA LEU A 450 -26.39 16.42 -51.16
C LEU A 450 -27.05 17.79 -51.17
N ARG A 451 -26.27 18.86 -50.94
CA ARG A 451 -26.76 20.24 -50.93
C ARG A 451 -27.32 20.66 -52.29
N GLY A 452 -26.64 20.27 -53.37
CA GLY A 452 -27.08 20.53 -54.74
C GLY A 452 -28.35 19.75 -55.12
N SER A 453 -28.51 18.51 -54.63
CA SER A 453 -29.73 17.71 -54.83
C SER A 453 -30.92 18.35 -54.12
N LEU A 454 -30.75 18.79 -52.86
CA LEU A 454 -31.80 19.47 -52.10
C LEU A 454 -32.25 20.77 -52.79
N ARG A 455 -31.30 21.65 -53.16
CA ARG A 455 -31.61 22.93 -53.83
C ARG A 455 -32.36 22.72 -55.14
N ARG A 456 -31.89 21.81 -56.01
CA ARG A 456 -32.58 21.48 -57.26
C ARG A 456 -34.00 20.97 -57.01
N ARG A 457 -34.20 20.20 -55.94
CA ARG A 457 -35.53 19.69 -55.58
C ARG A 457 -36.45 20.78 -55.04
N GLU A 458 -35.94 21.68 -54.21
CA GLU A 458 -36.67 22.84 -53.69
C GLU A 458 -37.11 23.77 -54.82
N GLU A 459 -36.21 24.10 -55.76
CA GLU A 459 -36.53 24.89 -56.95
C GLU A 459 -37.64 24.23 -57.78
N SER A 460 -37.48 22.93 -58.08
CA SER A 460 -38.48 22.15 -58.83
C SER A 460 -39.84 22.10 -58.13
N LEU A 461 -39.88 21.89 -56.81
CA LEU A 461 -41.12 21.90 -56.04
C LEU A 461 -41.72 23.30 -55.91
N GLY A 462 -40.89 24.34 -55.86
CA GLY A 462 -41.32 25.73 -55.90
C GLY A 462 -42.06 26.06 -57.18
N GLU A 463 -41.52 25.68 -58.34
CA GLU A 463 -42.18 25.84 -59.63
C GLU A 463 -43.46 25.01 -59.73
N ALA A 464 -43.44 23.75 -59.28
CA ALA A 464 -44.64 22.91 -59.22
C ALA A 464 -45.72 23.51 -58.30
N SER A 465 -45.33 24.09 -57.16
CA SER A 465 -46.25 24.76 -56.22
C SER A 465 -46.91 25.98 -56.84
N LYS A 466 -46.14 26.82 -57.54
CA LYS A 466 -46.66 27.98 -58.29
C LYS A 466 -47.64 27.54 -59.38
N LEU A 467 -47.28 26.52 -60.17
CA LEU A 467 -48.13 25.98 -61.23
C LEU A 467 -49.44 25.42 -60.67
N GLN A 468 -49.38 24.60 -59.61
CA GLN A 468 -50.59 24.04 -58.99
C GLN A 468 -51.45 25.11 -58.32
N GLY A 469 -50.84 26.13 -57.71
CA GLY A 469 -51.54 27.32 -57.20
C GLY A 469 -52.27 28.06 -58.33
N PHE A 470 -51.59 28.30 -59.44
CA PHE A 470 -52.19 28.90 -60.63
C PHE A 470 -53.34 28.07 -61.19
N LEU A 471 -53.18 26.75 -61.31
CA LEU A 471 -54.25 25.86 -61.80
C LEU A 471 -55.49 25.87 -60.90
N ARG A 472 -55.30 25.96 -59.57
CA ARG A 472 -56.38 26.12 -58.60
C ARG A 472 -57.10 27.45 -58.81
N ASP A 473 -56.35 28.55 -58.93
CA ASP A 473 -56.91 29.89 -59.08
C ASP A 473 -57.62 30.04 -60.44
N LEU A 474 -57.05 29.48 -61.51
CA LEU A 474 -57.68 29.36 -62.82
C LEU A 474 -58.97 28.55 -62.76
N ALA A 475 -58.99 27.42 -62.05
CA ALA A 475 -60.21 26.62 -61.88
C ALA A 475 -61.30 27.39 -61.10
N ALA A 476 -60.92 28.13 -60.05
CA ALA A 476 -61.84 28.98 -59.30
C ALA A 476 -62.41 30.10 -60.19
N PHE A 477 -61.57 30.75 -61.00
CA PHE A 477 -61.98 31.78 -61.94
C PHE A 477 -62.89 31.22 -63.04
N GLN A 478 -62.56 30.07 -63.63
CA GLN A 478 -63.41 29.38 -64.61
C GLN A 478 -64.78 29.01 -64.03
N ALA A 479 -64.83 28.57 -62.78
CA ALA A 479 -66.07 28.27 -62.09
C ALA A 479 -66.93 29.52 -61.82
N TRP A 480 -66.31 30.65 -61.48
CA TRP A 480 -66.98 31.94 -61.39
C TRP A 480 -67.51 32.39 -62.77
N LEU A 481 -66.65 32.39 -63.80
CA LEU A 481 -67.01 32.80 -65.18
C LEU A 481 -68.23 32.01 -65.66
N SER A 482 -68.19 30.69 -65.51
CA SER A 482 -69.30 29.80 -65.92
C SER A 482 -70.60 30.05 -65.14
N ARG A 483 -70.51 30.51 -63.89
CA ARG A 483 -71.68 30.85 -63.05
C ARG A 483 -72.28 32.18 -63.49
N THR A 484 -71.47 33.21 -63.64
CA THR A 484 -71.92 34.54 -64.06
C THR A 484 -72.45 34.53 -65.50
N GLN A 485 -71.83 33.76 -66.41
CA GLN A 485 -72.37 33.55 -67.76
C GLN A 485 -73.78 32.94 -67.72
N ARG A 486 -74.03 31.96 -66.84
CA ARG A 486 -75.36 31.37 -66.63
C ARG A 486 -76.37 32.37 -66.07
N GLU A 487 -75.95 33.21 -65.12
CA GLU A 487 -76.81 34.22 -64.50
C GLU A 487 -77.19 35.32 -65.51
N VAL A 488 -76.23 35.81 -66.31
CA VAL A 488 -76.45 36.82 -67.35
C VAL A 488 -77.29 36.28 -68.51
N ALA A 489 -77.15 35.00 -68.84
CA ALA A 489 -77.95 34.31 -69.85
C ALA A 489 -79.40 34.00 -69.40
N SER A 490 -79.82 34.40 -68.20
CA SER A 490 -81.24 34.35 -67.81
C SER A 490 -82.09 35.12 -68.81
N GLU A 491 -83.15 34.49 -69.31
CA GLU A 491 -84.10 35.08 -70.27
C GLU A 491 -85.30 35.74 -69.57
N ASP A 492 -85.31 35.81 -68.23
CA ASP A 492 -86.47 36.28 -67.48
C ASP A 492 -86.77 37.76 -67.78
N VAL A 493 -87.96 38.07 -68.27
CA VAL A 493 -88.36 39.45 -68.56
C VAL A 493 -89.15 40.00 -67.36
N PRO A 494 -88.77 41.15 -66.78
CA PRO A 494 -89.46 41.70 -65.62
C PRO A 494 -90.94 42.03 -65.92
N ALA A 495 -91.86 41.51 -65.10
CA ALA A 495 -93.30 41.69 -65.30
C ALA A 495 -93.83 42.97 -64.64
N THR A 496 -93.09 43.53 -63.68
CA THR A 496 -93.44 44.77 -62.98
C THR A 496 -92.28 45.77 -62.96
N LEU A 497 -92.59 47.05 -62.76
CA LEU A 497 -91.55 48.09 -62.65
C LEU A 497 -90.56 47.81 -61.50
N ALA A 498 -91.05 47.37 -60.33
CA ALA A 498 -90.18 47.04 -59.20
C ALA A 498 -89.27 45.83 -59.47
N GLU A 499 -89.74 44.83 -60.23
CA GLU A 499 -88.91 43.72 -60.70
C GLU A 499 -87.91 44.17 -61.76
N ALA A 500 -88.27 45.12 -62.63
CA ALA A 500 -87.39 45.68 -63.64
C ALA A 500 -86.25 46.47 -63.01
N GLU A 501 -86.55 47.33 -62.03
CA GLU A 501 -85.55 48.06 -61.24
C GLU A 501 -84.63 47.12 -60.47
N ARG A 502 -85.18 46.08 -59.83
CA ARG A 502 -84.39 45.07 -59.11
C ARG A 502 -83.46 44.30 -60.07
N SER A 503 -83.97 43.89 -61.23
CA SER A 503 -83.20 43.14 -62.23
C SER A 503 -82.11 44.00 -62.85
N LEU A 504 -82.39 45.29 -63.14
CA LEU A 504 -81.37 46.25 -63.59
C LEU A 504 -80.31 46.49 -62.53
N SER A 505 -80.71 46.68 -61.26
CA SER A 505 -79.78 46.87 -60.14
C SER A 505 -78.88 45.64 -59.93
N GLN A 506 -79.44 44.43 -60.01
CA GLN A 506 -78.67 43.17 -59.98
C GLN A 506 -77.73 43.06 -61.18
N HIS A 507 -78.18 43.44 -62.39
CA HIS A 507 -77.36 43.43 -63.61
C HIS A 507 -76.22 44.46 -63.58
N GLU A 508 -76.46 45.63 -62.99
CA GLU A 508 -75.44 46.63 -62.69
C GLU A 508 -74.46 46.17 -61.60
N SER A 509 -74.93 45.41 -60.61
CA SER A 509 -74.06 44.74 -59.62
C SER A 509 -73.14 43.73 -60.32
N MET A 510 -73.69 42.88 -61.19
CA MET A 510 -72.88 41.96 -62.01
C MET A 510 -71.87 42.71 -62.88
N ARG A 511 -72.21 43.90 -63.42
CA ARG A 511 -71.24 44.73 -64.16
C ARG A 511 -70.06 45.15 -63.29
N LYS A 512 -70.32 45.54 -62.04
CA LYS A 512 -69.26 45.90 -61.08
C LYS A 512 -68.40 44.69 -60.73
N GLU A 513 -69.01 43.52 -60.59
CA GLU A 513 -68.28 42.26 -60.37
C GLU A 513 -67.42 41.86 -61.58
N ILE A 514 -67.96 41.93 -62.80
CA ILE A 514 -67.21 41.69 -64.04
C ILE A 514 -66.04 42.69 -64.16
N ALA A 515 -66.26 43.96 -63.82
CA ALA A 515 -65.19 44.95 -63.81
C ALA A 515 -64.10 44.63 -62.77
N HIS A 516 -64.48 44.16 -61.59
CA HIS A 516 -63.56 43.75 -60.52
C HIS A 516 -62.70 42.54 -60.95
N TYR A 517 -63.35 41.49 -61.47
CA TYR A 517 -62.66 40.32 -62.02
C TYR A 517 -61.90 40.60 -63.32
N GLY A 518 -62.05 41.79 -63.91
CA GLY A 518 -61.32 42.20 -65.12
C GLY A 518 -59.82 42.31 -64.88
N ASP A 519 -59.40 42.72 -63.68
CA ASP A 519 -57.99 42.69 -63.29
C ASP A 519 -57.51 41.25 -63.09
N ASP A 520 -58.32 40.39 -62.45
CA ASP A 520 -58.00 38.97 -62.23
C ASP A 520 -57.91 38.18 -63.54
N TYR A 521 -58.78 38.47 -64.52
CA TYR A 521 -58.71 37.92 -65.86
C TYR A 521 -57.39 38.29 -66.54
N ARG A 522 -57.04 39.57 -66.56
CA ARG A 522 -55.78 40.05 -67.16
C ARG A 522 -54.57 39.43 -66.47
N ALA A 523 -54.59 39.33 -65.14
CA ALA A 523 -53.54 38.70 -64.36
C ALA A 523 -53.42 37.20 -64.66
N THR A 524 -54.52 36.46 -64.63
CA THR A 524 -54.58 35.02 -64.91
C THR A 524 -54.10 34.72 -66.32
N ARG A 525 -54.49 35.55 -67.29
CA ARG A 525 -54.05 35.45 -68.69
C ARG A 525 -52.57 35.74 -68.85
N ALA A 526 -52.06 36.80 -68.22
CA ALA A 526 -50.65 37.14 -68.26
C ALA A 526 -49.77 36.03 -67.66
N VAL A 527 -50.14 35.52 -66.48
CA VAL A 527 -49.45 34.41 -65.82
C VAL A 527 -49.56 33.13 -66.66
N GLY A 528 -50.75 32.81 -67.16
CA GLY A 528 -50.99 31.63 -68.00
C GLY A 528 -50.16 31.63 -69.28
N HIS A 529 -50.07 32.77 -69.98
CA HIS A 529 -49.19 32.90 -71.14
C HIS A 529 -47.70 32.81 -70.79
N GLN A 530 -47.27 33.34 -69.65
CA GLN A 530 -45.88 33.21 -69.21
C GLN A 530 -45.51 31.75 -68.92
N VAL A 531 -46.37 31.04 -68.18
CA VAL A 531 -46.16 29.62 -67.82
C VAL A 531 -46.17 28.71 -69.04
N THR A 532 -46.97 29.02 -70.05
CA THR A 532 -47.10 28.20 -71.27
C THR A 532 -46.18 28.61 -72.41
N ARG A 533 -45.41 29.70 -72.28
CA ARG A 533 -44.57 30.23 -73.35
C ARG A 533 -43.43 29.26 -73.71
N GLY A 534 -43.44 28.74 -74.94
CA GLY A 534 -42.39 27.86 -75.45
C GLY A 534 -42.39 26.45 -74.87
N GLN A 535 -43.41 26.09 -74.08
CA GLN A 535 -43.58 24.75 -73.55
C GLN A 535 -44.31 23.85 -74.56
N THR A 536 -43.95 22.57 -74.60
CA THR A 536 -44.46 21.60 -75.59
C THR A 536 -45.00 20.31 -74.97
N ASP A 537 -44.91 20.18 -73.65
CA ASP A 537 -45.45 19.03 -72.94
C ASP A 537 -46.99 19.09 -72.87
N ALA A 538 -47.60 17.91 -72.80
CA ALA A 538 -49.04 17.75 -72.88
C ALA A 538 -49.82 18.53 -71.80
N GLN A 539 -49.24 18.73 -70.60
CA GLN A 539 -49.88 19.48 -69.53
C GLN A 539 -49.96 20.97 -69.86
N HIS A 540 -48.87 21.56 -70.38
CA HIS A 540 -48.86 22.96 -70.78
C HIS A 540 -49.66 23.22 -72.06
N VAL A 541 -49.70 22.27 -73.01
CA VAL A 541 -50.57 22.37 -74.20
C VAL A 541 -52.04 22.35 -73.80
N PHE A 542 -52.45 21.46 -72.88
CA PHE A 542 -53.81 21.44 -72.35
C PHE A 542 -54.14 22.74 -71.59
N LEU A 543 -53.17 23.32 -70.87
CA LEU A 543 -53.32 24.61 -70.20
C LEU A 543 -53.52 25.75 -71.21
N GLN A 544 -52.81 25.77 -72.34
CA GLN A 544 -53.03 26.75 -73.42
C GLN A 544 -54.46 26.69 -73.94
N GLN A 545 -54.96 25.48 -74.25
CA GLN A 545 -56.34 25.30 -74.69
C GLN A 545 -57.35 25.79 -73.64
N ARG A 546 -57.08 25.54 -72.35
CA ARG A 546 -57.93 26.05 -71.25
C ARG A 546 -57.93 27.58 -71.17
N LEU A 547 -56.81 28.24 -71.46
CA LEU A 547 -56.69 29.69 -71.49
C LEU A 547 -57.38 30.30 -72.72
N GLU A 548 -57.30 29.66 -73.88
CA GLU A 548 -58.05 30.08 -75.09
C GLU A 548 -59.56 29.98 -74.88
N ALA A 549 -60.02 28.90 -74.24
CA ALA A 549 -61.41 28.75 -73.85
C ALA A 549 -61.84 29.82 -72.83
N LEU A 550 -60.94 30.23 -71.93
CA LEU A 550 -61.18 31.32 -70.99
C LEU A 550 -61.33 32.67 -71.69
N ASP A 551 -60.44 32.98 -72.63
CA ASP A 551 -60.48 34.21 -73.44
C ASP A 551 -61.82 34.31 -74.19
N THR A 552 -62.21 33.21 -74.84
CA THR A 552 -63.50 33.11 -75.56
C THR A 552 -64.68 33.34 -74.62
N GLY A 553 -64.70 32.65 -73.47
CA GLY A 553 -65.78 32.79 -72.49
C GLY A 553 -65.86 34.19 -71.88
N TRP A 554 -64.72 34.86 -71.66
CA TRP A 554 -64.69 36.22 -71.13
C TRP A 554 -65.29 37.24 -72.12
N GLU A 555 -64.93 37.15 -73.41
CA GLU A 555 -65.52 38.00 -74.46
C GLU A 555 -67.03 37.75 -74.60
N GLU A 556 -67.44 36.48 -74.57
CA GLU A 556 -68.84 36.11 -74.61
C GLU A 556 -69.61 36.68 -73.43
N LEU A 557 -69.06 36.63 -72.20
CA LEU A 557 -69.70 37.22 -71.03
C LEU A 557 -69.94 38.72 -71.22
N GLY A 558 -68.97 39.44 -71.78
CA GLY A 558 -69.13 40.87 -72.12
C GLY A 558 -70.28 41.12 -73.09
N ARG A 559 -70.34 40.36 -74.20
CA ARG A 559 -71.43 40.48 -75.19
C ARG A 559 -72.79 40.08 -74.60
N MET A 560 -72.85 39.00 -73.83
CA MET A 560 -74.07 38.56 -73.16
C MET A 560 -74.57 39.62 -72.18
N TRP A 561 -73.67 40.26 -71.44
CA TRP A 561 -74.04 41.33 -70.51
C TRP A 561 -74.61 42.54 -71.25
N GLU A 562 -73.99 42.98 -72.35
CA GLU A 562 -74.49 44.11 -73.16
C GLU A 562 -75.87 43.81 -73.76
N ASN A 563 -76.05 42.62 -74.33
CA ASN A 563 -77.32 42.19 -74.89
C ASN A 563 -78.42 42.14 -73.83
N ARG A 564 -78.13 41.56 -72.66
CA ARG A 564 -79.06 41.48 -71.53
C ARG A 564 -79.36 42.85 -70.95
N HIS A 565 -78.37 43.75 -70.88
CA HIS A 565 -78.57 45.12 -70.43
C HIS A 565 -79.53 45.86 -71.37
N HIS A 566 -79.34 45.73 -72.69
CA HIS A 566 -80.25 46.32 -73.67
C HIS A 566 -81.69 45.81 -73.49
N LEU A 567 -81.87 44.50 -73.32
CA LEU A 567 -83.18 43.88 -73.06
C LEU A 567 -83.81 44.39 -71.75
N LEU A 568 -83.07 44.42 -70.65
CA LEU A 568 -83.57 44.89 -69.35
C LEU A 568 -83.87 46.40 -69.35
N SER A 569 -83.06 47.22 -70.02
CA SER A 569 -83.33 48.65 -70.20
C SER A 569 -84.57 48.90 -71.04
N GLN A 570 -84.78 48.13 -72.11
CA GLN A 570 -86.02 48.18 -72.88
C GLN A 570 -87.23 47.74 -72.04
N ALA A 571 -87.11 46.64 -71.29
CA ALA A 571 -88.16 46.16 -70.41
C ALA A 571 -88.49 47.17 -69.31
N PHE A 572 -87.49 47.82 -68.70
CA PHE A 572 -87.69 48.89 -67.73
C PHE A 572 -88.36 50.11 -68.36
N ALA A 573 -87.90 50.58 -69.53
CA ALA A 573 -88.54 51.68 -70.25
C ALA A 573 -90.01 51.36 -70.60
N PHE A 574 -90.29 50.12 -71.00
CA PHE A 574 -91.65 49.64 -71.25
C PHE A 574 -92.51 49.61 -69.98
N GLN A 575 -91.98 49.11 -68.85
CA GLN A 575 -92.69 49.10 -67.57
C GLN A 575 -92.88 50.51 -66.98
N LEU A 576 -91.92 51.42 -67.19
CA LEU A 576 -91.99 52.83 -66.81
C LEU A 576 -93.11 53.52 -67.60
N PHE A 577 -93.15 53.29 -68.91
CA PHE A 577 -94.23 53.75 -69.78
C PHE A 577 -95.59 53.20 -69.32
N LEU A 578 -95.68 51.90 -68.98
CA LEU A 578 -96.93 51.32 -68.46
C LEU A 578 -97.36 51.91 -67.11
N ARG A 579 -96.42 52.22 -66.21
CA ARG A 579 -96.72 52.95 -64.96
C ARG A 579 -97.23 54.35 -65.24
N ASP A 580 -96.52 55.11 -66.09
CA ASP A 580 -96.85 56.49 -66.41
C ASP A 580 -98.19 56.58 -67.14
N ALA A 581 -98.48 55.65 -68.06
CA ALA A 581 -99.78 55.50 -68.70
C ALA A 581 -100.89 55.23 -67.68
N LYS A 582 -100.68 54.29 -66.73
CA LYS A 582 -101.64 54.02 -65.65
C LYS A 582 -101.83 55.17 -64.67
N GLN A 583 -100.81 56.01 -64.45
CA GLN A 583 -100.93 57.21 -63.61
C GLN A 583 -101.69 58.34 -64.32
N VAL A 584 -101.59 58.44 -65.64
CA VAL A 584 -102.37 59.39 -66.47
C VAL A 584 -103.82 58.93 -66.62
N GLU A 585 -104.08 57.62 -66.66
CA GLU A 585 -105.43 57.03 -66.70
C GLU A 585 -106.14 56.96 -65.33
N GLY A 586 -105.42 57.25 -64.24
CA GLY A 586 -105.89 57.15 -62.85
C GLY A 586 -106.18 58.49 -62.14
N VAL A 587 -106.20 59.61 -62.88
CA VAL A 587 -106.62 60.95 -62.42
C VAL A 587 -108.00 61.30 -62.95
#